data_AF-A0A7X0NP20-F1
#
_entry.id   AF-A0A7X0NP20-F1
#
_cell.length_a   1.000
_cell.length_b   1.000
_cell.length_c   1.000
_cell.angle_alpha   90.00
_cell.angle_beta   90.00
_cell.angle_gamma   90.00
#
_symmetry.space_group_name_H-M   'P 1'
#
loop_
_entity.id
_entity.type
_entity.pdbx_description
1 polymer ?
#
loop_
_entity_poly.entity_id
_entity_poly.type
_entity_poly.pdbx_seq_one_letter_code
_entity_poly.pdbx_strand_id
1 'polypeptide(L)'
;MNDAQQPPATGTPTPAVPASLEAIIEQARSARQHHTEDTFRRLGRGERLSAEQIYDTLHAHTVCTWWLLVARHIEYADSGGLRRSQTIARFISWIAPYATDPTPPEPATQAPASGADSERGAALDQLERSLALIRQNAARAFLTQAETLAPACSHQQTPDASPGQEATA
;
A
#
# COMPACT_ATOMS: atom_id res chain seq x y z
N MET A 1 41.19 -16.48 44.20
CA MET A 1 39.84 -16.38 44.78
C MET A 1 39.18 -15.16 44.19
N ASN A 2 37.92 -15.35 43.77
CA ASN A 2 36.96 -14.42 43.18
C ASN A 2 37.02 -14.21 41.65
N ASP A 3 36.35 -15.16 41.00
CA ASP A 3 35.51 -15.01 39.83
C ASP A 3 34.67 -13.73 39.81
N ALA A 4 34.51 -13.17 38.60
CA ALA A 4 33.27 -12.56 38.17
C ALA A 4 33.10 -12.79 36.66
N GLN A 5 32.50 -13.93 36.33
CA GLN A 5 31.86 -14.20 35.05
C GLN A 5 30.74 -13.18 34.81
N GLN A 6 30.77 -12.49 33.68
CA GLN A 6 29.57 -11.91 33.06
C GLN A 6 29.60 -12.23 31.57
N PRO A 7 28.65 -13.07 31.13
CA PRO A 7 27.82 -12.72 29.98
C PRO A 7 26.35 -13.18 30.18
N PRO A 8 25.41 -12.93 29.25
CA PRO A 8 25.23 -11.79 28.35
C PRO A 8 23.85 -11.13 28.57
N ALA A 9 23.72 -9.82 28.28
CA ALA A 9 22.40 -9.23 28.09
C ALA A 9 21.93 -9.48 26.65
N THR A 10 21.40 -10.68 26.41
CA THR A 10 20.61 -10.98 25.21
C THR A 10 19.31 -10.17 25.32
N GLY A 11 19.34 -8.91 24.87
CA GLY A 11 18.13 -8.14 24.67
C GLY A 11 17.31 -8.80 23.57
N THR A 12 16.29 -9.55 23.96
CA THR A 12 15.22 -9.95 23.06
C THR A 12 14.66 -8.69 22.40
N PRO A 13 14.53 -8.63 21.06
CA PRO A 13 13.88 -7.49 20.42
C PRO A 13 12.46 -7.40 20.97
N THR A 14 12.15 -6.28 21.60
CA THR A 14 10.81 -5.99 22.13
C THR A 14 9.81 -6.26 21.00
N PRO A 15 8.80 -7.12 21.21
CA PRO A 15 7.79 -7.37 20.19
C PRO A 15 7.13 -6.03 19.85
N ALA A 16 7.20 -5.65 18.57
CA ALA A 16 6.56 -4.43 18.08
C ALA A 16 5.08 -4.50 18.45
N VAL A 17 4.62 -3.55 19.26
CA VAL A 17 3.20 -3.45 19.63
C VAL A 17 2.41 -3.25 18.34
N PRO A 18 1.42 -4.10 18.04
CA PRO A 18 0.61 -3.94 16.84
C PRO A 18 -0.06 -2.57 16.87
N ALA A 19 0.11 -1.80 15.79
CA ALA A 19 -0.47 -0.47 15.69
C ALA A 19 -2.01 -0.58 15.71
N SER A 20 -2.69 0.30 16.45
CA SER A 20 -4.15 0.36 16.39
C SER A 20 -4.62 0.90 15.04
N LEU A 21 -5.85 0.57 14.66
CA LEU A 21 -6.46 1.08 13.42
C LEU A 21 -6.48 2.62 13.41
N GLU A 22 -6.81 3.22 14.55
CA GLU A 22 -6.86 4.67 14.72
C GLU A 22 -5.47 5.29 14.50
N ALA A 23 -4.41 4.65 15.01
CA ALA A 23 -3.04 5.11 14.80
C ALA A 23 -2.63 5.03 13.33
N ILE A 24 -3.01 3.97 12.62
CA ILE A 24 -2.73 3.80 11.19
C ILE A 24 -3.45 4.88 10.35
N ILE A 25 -4.73 5.15 10.65
CA ILE A 25 -5.50 6.19 9.96
C ILE A 25 -4.87 7.57 10.20
N GLU A 26 -4.49 7.87 11.44
CA GLU A 26 -3.90 9.16 11.78
C GLU A 26 -2.52 9.34 11.14
N GLN A 27 -1.70 8.28 11.12
CA GLN A 27 -0.43 8.28 10.38
C GLN A 27 -0.66 8.57 8.88
N ALA A 28 -1.65 7.93 8.26
CA ALA A 28 -1.95 8.14 6.85
C ALA A 28 -2.48 9.57 6.57
N ARG A 29 -3.28 10.16 7.48
CA ARG A 29 -3.72 11.55 7.41
C ARG A 29 -2.55 12.52 7.51
N SER A 30 -1.69 12.33 8.51
CA SER A 30 -0.51 13.16 8.74
C SER A 30 0.45 13.12 7.55
N ALA A 31 0.72 11.93 7.00
CA ALA A 31 1.54 11.78 5.79
C ALA A 31 0.94 12.54 4.59
N ARG A 32 -0.36 12.35 4.32
CA ARG A 32 -1.05 13.07 3.24
C ARG A 32 -0.96 14.58 3.42
N GLN A 33 -1.22 15.07 4.63
CA GLN A 33 -1.16 16.50 4.95
C GLN A 33 0.25 17.04 4.74
N HIS A 34 1.27 16.36 5.28
CA HIS A 34 2.67 16.74 5.16
C HIS A 34 3.10 16.91 3.69
N HIS A 35 2.84 15.90 2.85
CA HIS A 35 3.23 15.96 1.43
C HIS A 35 2.44 17.00 0.64
N THR A 36 1.16 17.21 0.98
CA THR A 36 0.33 18.23 0.36
C THR A 36 0.82 19.64 0.70
N GLU A 37 1.10 19.90 1.98
CA GLU A 37 1.64 21.18 2.44
C GLU A 37 3.03 21.46 1.87
N ASP A 38 3.90 20.45 1.79
CA ASP A 38 5.22 20.62 1.18
C ASP A 38 5.08 20.97 -0.31
N THR A 39 4.22 20.27 -1.05
CA THR A 39 3.93 20.56 -2.46
C THR A 39 3.43 22.00 -2.64
N PHE A 40 2.45 22.44 -1.85
CA PHE A 40 1.95 23.82 -1.92
C PHE A 40 3.00 24.86 -1.54
N ARG A 41 3.82 24.59 -0.52
CA ARG A 41 4.91 25.48 -0.11
C ARG A 41 5.92 25.69 -1.22
N ARG A 42 6.30 24.60 -1.92
CA ARG A 42 7.25 24.64 -3.05
C ARG A 42 6.68 25.39 -4.24
N LEU A 43 5.44 25.08 -4.62
CA LEU A 43 4.74 25.79 -5.69
C LEU A 43 4.59 27.29 -5.38
N GLY A 44 4.28 27.63 -4.12
CA GLY A 44 4.19 29.03 -3.66
C GLY A 44 5.52 29.79 -3.73
N ARG A 45 6.66 29.09 -3.75
CA ARG A 45 8.00 29.67 -3.96
C ARG A 45 8.45 29.65 -5.43
N GLY A 46 7.63 29.11 -6.33
CA GLY A 46 8.01 28.91 -7.73
C GLY A 46 9.04 27.79 -7.95
N GLU A 47 9.20 26.89 -6.98
CA GLU A 47 10.08 25.73 -7.11
C GLU A 47 9.45 24.70 -8.08
N ARG A 48 10.30 24.02 -8.86
CA ARG A 48 9.88 22.89 -9.69
C ARG A 48 9.68 21.65 -8.82
N LEU A 49 8.61 20.90 -9.08
CA LEU A 49 8.37 19.63 -8.41
C LEU A 49 9.22 18.52 -9.02
N SER A 50 9.87 17.73 -8.18
CA SER A 50 10.56 16.51 -8.61
C SER A 50 9.56 15.36 -8.79
N ALA A 51 9.95 14.35 -9.59
CA ALA A 51 9.17 13.13 -9.73
C ALA A 51 8.94 12.43 -8.37
N GLU A 52 9.94 12.46 -7.48
CA GLU A 52 9.86 11.94 -6.12
C GLU A 52 8.77 12.64 -5.29
N GLN A 53 8.70 13.97 -5.35
CA GLN A 53 7.66 14.73 -4.62
C GLN A 53 6.26 14.42 -5.13
N ILE A 54 6.10 14.30 -6.45
CA ILE A 54 4.83 13.91 -7.07
C ILE A 54 4.47 12.48 -6.66
N TYR A 55 5.44 11.57 -6.72
CA TYR A 55 5.29 10.18 -6.30
C TYR A 55 4.83 10.06 -4.85
N ASP A 56 5.55 10.66 -3.91
CA ASP A 56 5.26 10.58 -2.48
C ASP A 56 3.89 11.16 -2.15
N THR A 57 3.54 12.28 -2.79
CA THR A 57 2.24 12.92 -2.62
C THR A 57 1.10 12.03 -3.10
N LEU A 58 1.22 11.43 -4.29
CA LEU A 58 0.19 10.53 -4.84
C LEU A 58 0.11 9.21 -4.05
N HIS A 59 1.25 8.67 -3.64
CA HIS A 59 1.32 7.48 -2.81
C HIS A 59 0.62 7.71 -1.46
N ALA A 60 0.98 8.78 -0.74
CA ALA A 60 0.37 9.14 0.54
C ALA A 60 -1.15 9.40 0.42
N HIS A 61 -1.58 10.08 -0.64
CA HIS A 61 -3.00 10.27 -0.92
C HIS A 61 -3.74 8.95 -1.14
N THR A 62 -3.15 8.03 -1.92
CA THR A 62 -3.77 6.74 -2.24
C THR A 62 -3.96 5.90 -0.97
N VAL A 63 -2.90 5.74 -0.18
CA VAL A 63 -2.94 4.99 1.09
C VAL A 63 -3.94 5.62 2.06
N CYS A 64 -3.89 6.94 2.25
CA CYS A 64 -4.81 7.65 3.13
C CYS A 64 -6.27 7.48 2.69
N THR A 65 -6.54 7.57 1.39
CA THR A 65 -7.90 7.41 0.86
C THR A 65 -8.47 6.03 1.18
N TRP A 66 -7.69 4.96 1.00
CA TRP A 66 -8.16 3.61 1.34
C TRP A 66 -8.42 3.43 2.83
N TRP A 67 -7.55 3.94 3.71
CA TRP A 67 -7.80 3.88 5.15
C TRP A 67 -9.03 4.69 5.58
N LEU A 68 -9.29 5.83 4.95
CA LEU A 68 -10.52 6.60 5.19
C LEU A 68 -11.76 5.86 4.69
N LEU A 69 -11.68 5.12 3.58
CA LEU A 69 -12.77 4.26 3.13
C LEU A 69 -13.05 3.11 4.10
N VAL A 70 -12.00 2.50 4.67
CA VAL A 70 -12.14 1.49 5.74
C VAL A 70 -12.84 2.10 6.95
N ALA A 71 -12.33 3.23 7.47
CA ALA A 71 -12.91 3.93 8.62
C ALA A 71 -14.40 4.24 8.41
N ARG A 72 -14.71 4.83 7.25
CA ARG A 72 -16.08 5.15 6.85
C ARG A 72 -16.98 3.92 6.86
N HIS A 73 -16.52 2.78 6.32
CA HIS A 73 -17.33 1.55 6.30
C HIS A 73 -17.51 0.92 7.69
N ILE A 74 -16.55 1.08 8.59
CA ILE A 74 -16.69 0.64 9.98
C ILE A 74 -17.74 1.50 10.70
N GLU A 75 -17.67 2.83 10.57
CA GLU A 75 -18.63 3.75 11.17
C GLU A 75 -20.08 3.46 10.74
N TYR A 76 -20.32 3.17 9.45
CA TYR A 76 -21.66 2.78 8.98
C TYR A 76 -22.07 1.36 9.39
N ALA A 77 -21.12 0.49 9.69
CA ALA A 77 -21.41 -0.88 10.12
C ALA A 77 -21.84 -0.95 11.60
N ASP A 78 -21.49 0.03 12.42
CA ASP A 78 -21.98 0.10 13.81
C ASP A 78 -23.51 0.33 13.88
N SER A 79 -24.15 0.67 12.76
CA SER A 79 -25.62 0.69 12.57
C SER A 79 -26.25 -0.64 12.10
N GLY A 80 -25.50 -1.76 12.10
CA GLY A 80 -26.01 -3.10 11.74
C GLY A 80 -25.31 -3.80 10.56
N GLY A 81 -24.10 -3.38 10.20
CA GLY A 81 -23.27 -3.93 9.13
C GLY A 81 -22.15 -4.90 9.59
N LEU A 82 -21.15 -5.08 8.73
CA LEU A 82 -20.01 -6.00 8.94
C LEU A 82 -19.14 -5.61 10.15
N ARG A 83 -18.67 -6.60 10.92
CA ARG A 83 -17.71 -6.33 12.01
C ARG A 83 -16.43 -5.70 11.48
N ARG A 84 -15.74 -4.88 12.29
CA ARG A 84 -14.46 -4.21 11.94
C ARG A 84 -13.47 -5.13 11.20
N SER A 85 -13.25 -6.34 11.69
CA SER A 85 -12.35 -7.32 11.06
C SER A 85 -12.83 -7.78 9.68
N GLN A 86 -14.13 -7.95 9.48
CA GLN A 86 -14.72 -8.32 8.20
C GLN A 86 -14.61 -7.17 7.18
N THR A 87 -14.80 -5.92 7.63
CA THR A 87 -14.56 -4.75 6.78
C THR A 87 -13.11 -4.69 6.33
N ILE A 88 -12.15 -4.86 7.25
CA ILE A 88 -10.72 -4.89 6.90
C ILE A 88 -10.43 -6.03 5.92
N ALA A 89 -10.92 -7.25 6.17
CA ALA A 89 -10.75 -8.39 5.27
C ALA A 89 -11.30 -8.13 3.86
N ARG A 90 -12.47 -7.47 3.75
CA ARG A 90 -13.05 -7.07 2.48
C ARG A 90 -12.15 -6.09 1.72
N PHE A 91 -11.58 -5.11 2.40
CA PHE A 91 -10.67 -4.15 1.78
C PHE A 91 -9.33 -4.79 1.40
N ILE A 92 -8.81 -5.74 2.20
CA ILE A 92 -7.66 -6.57 1.83
C ILE A 92 -7.95 -7.30 0.51
N SER A 93 -9.09 -7.99 0.42
CA SER A 93 -9.48 -8.73 -0.81
C SER A 93 -9.64 -7.81 -2.02
N TRP A 94 -10.19 -6.61 -1.83
CA TRP A 94 -10.36 -5.63 -2.90
C TRP A 94 -9.04 -5.01 -3.38
N ILE A 95 -8.10 -4.76 -2.46
CA ILE A 95 -6.84 -4.06 -2.75
C ILE A 95 -5.73 -5.02 -3.19
N ALA A 96 -5.75 -6.28 -2.73
CA ALA A 96 -4.73 -7.28 -3.02
C ALA A 96 -4.37 -7.41 -4.51
N PRO A 97 -5.32 -7.44 -5.47
CA PRO A 97 -4.99 -7.53 -6.88
C PRO A 97 -4.07 -6.39 -7.36
N TYR A 98 -4.27 -5.17 -6.84
CA TYR A 98 -3.45 -4.02 -7.24
C TYR A 98 -1.98 -4.16 -6.86
N ALA A 99 -1.62 -4.98 -5.86
CA ALA A 99 -0.21 -5.18 -5.48
C ALA A 99 0.56 -6.02 -6.51
N THR A 100 -0.15 -6.83 -7.29
CA THR A 100 0.42 -7.77 -8.27
C THR A 100 -0.07 -7.54 -9.70
N ASP A 101 -0.88 -6.49 -9.93
CA ASP A 101 -1.37 -6.11 -11.25
C ASP A 101 -0.20 -6.04 -12.24
N PRO A 102 -0.34 -6.59 -13.46
CA PRO A 102 0.71 -6.46 -14.47
C PRO A 102 0.96 -4.97 -14.74
N THR A 103 2.23 -4.57 -14.64
CA THR A 103 2.61 -3.20 -14.97
C THR A 103 2.39 -2.99 -16.48
N PRO A 104 1.78 -1.87 -16.91
CA PRO A 104 1.68 -1.57 -18.33
C PRO A 104 3.05 -1.67 -19.01
N PRO A 105 3.14 -2.23 -20.23
CA PRO A 105 4.41 -2.34 -20.95
C PRO A 105 5.09 -0.97 -21.09
N GLU A 106 6.41 -0.95 -21.30
CA GLU A 106 7.07 0.34 -21.56
C GLU A 106 6.45 0.93 -22.82
N PRO A 107 6.12 2.24 -22.81
CA PRO A 107 5.70 2.88 -24.05
C PRO A 107 6.79 2.60 -25.06
N ALA A 108 6.44 1.89 -26.14
CA ALA A 108 7.38 1.62 -27.20
C ALA A 108 7.92 2.97 -27.66
N THR A 109 9.24 3.10 -27.79
CA THR A 109 9.85 4.30 -28.37
C THR A 109 9.33 4.44 -29.79
N GLN A 110 8.19 5.09 -29.97
CA GLN A 110 7.63 5.34 -31.28
C GLN A 110 8.61 6.27 -32.00
N ALA A 111 8.92 5.93 -33.25
CA ALA A 111 9.71 6.80 -34.12
C ALA A 111 9.11 8.21 -34.06
N PRO A 112 9.93 9.28 -34.08
CA PRO A 112 9.47 10.64 -33.79
C PRO A 112 8.38 11.04 -34.79
N ALA A 113 7.12 10.93 -34.37
CA ALA A 113 6.01 11.57 -35.04
C ALA A 113 6.14 13.06 -34.69
N SER A 114 6.53 13.85 -35.67
CA SER A 114 6.77 15.29 -35.53
C SER A 114 5.45 16.02 -35.20
N GLY A 115 5.24 16.39 -33.93
CA GLY A 115 4.12 17.26 -33.51
C GLY A 115 3.86 17.28 -32.00
N ALA A 116 3.32 18.37 -31.48
CA ALA A 116 2.99 18.53 -30.04
C ALA A 116 1.95 17.51 -29.52
N ASP A 117 1.10 16.98 -30.41
CA ASP A 117 0.13 15.94 -30.07
C ASP A 117 0.80 14.57 -29.79
N SER A 118 1.98 14.31 -30.37
CA SER A 118 2.73 13.07 -30.09
C SER A 118 3.46 13.13 -28.74
N GLU A 119 3.99 14.30 -28.37
CA GLU A 119 4.63 14.54 -27.07
C GLU A 119 3.62 14.40 -25.92
N ARG A 120 2.41 14.95 -26.12
CA ARG A 120 1.33 14.82 -25.14
C ARG A 120 0.91 13.36 -24.96
N GLY A 121 0.76 12.61 -26.05
CA GLY A 121 0.43 11.18 -25.99
C GLY A 121 1.47 10.38 -25.21
N ALA A 122 2.75 10.53 -25.57
CA ALA A 122 3.84 9.84 -24.90
C ALA A 122 3.96 10.22 -23.40
N ALA A 123 3.73 11.49 -23.06
CA ALA A 123 3.71 11.92 -21.66
C ALA A 123 2.55 11.30 -20.86
N LEU A 124 1.36 11.19 -21.45
CA LEU A 124 0.22 10.55 -20.81
C LEU A 124 0.45 9.05 -20.61
N ASP A 125 0.98 8.34 -21.62
CA ASP A 125 1.31 6.91 -21.51
C ASP A 125 2.30 6.66 -20.35
N GLN A 126 3.33 7.52 -20.23
CA GLN A 126 4.30 7.43 -19.15
C GLN A 126 3.68 7.75 -17.77
N LEU A 127 2.74 8.69 -17.71
CA LEU A 127 1.99 9.00 -16.49
C LEU A 127 1.09 7.83 -16.07
N GLU A 128 0.37 7.20 -17.00
CA GLU A 128 -0.47 6.03 -16.71
C GLU A 128 0.33 4.88 -16.11
N ARG A 129 1.50 4.60 -16.70
CA ARG A 129 2.43 3.62 -16.16
C ARG A 129 2.93 4.01 -14.76
N SER A 130 3.30 5.27 -14.56
CA SER A 130 3.76 5.77 -13.27
C SER A 130 2.67 5.66 -12.19
N LEU A 131 1.42 5.98 -12.53
CA LEU A 131 0.27 5.85 -11.65
C LEU A 131 -0.01 4.39 -11.28
N ALA A 132 0.13 3.45 -12.23
CA ALA A 132 0.01 2.02 -11.95
C ALA A 132 1.04 1.55 -10.92
N LEU A 133 2.30 1.97 -11.07
CA LEU A 133 3.39 1.64 -10.12
C LEU A 133 3.16 2.28 -8.73
N ILE A 134 2.68 3.53 -8.69
CA ILE A 134 2.30 4.20 -7.43
C ILE A 134 1.18 3.41 -6.73
N ARG A 135 0.15 3.00 -7.47
CA ARG A 135 -0.96 2.20 -6.94
C ARG A 135 -0.51 0.85 -6.41
N GLN A 136 0.39 0.16 -7.11
CA GLN A 136 0.98 -1.11 -6.66
C GLN A 136 1.79 -0.94 -5.37
N ASN A 137 2.59 0.13 -5.24
CA ASN A 137 3.33 0.37 -4.00
C ASN A 137 2.37 0.73 -2.84
N ALA A 138 1.39 1.60 -3.10
CA ALA A 138 0.36 1.92 -2.12
C ALA A 138 -0.38 0.66 -1.65
N ALA A 139 -0.69 -0.27 -2.56
CA ALA A 139 -1.35 -1.54 -2.24
C ALA A 139 -0.51 -2.38 -1.28
N ARG A 140 0.79 -2.52 -1.56
CA ARG A 140 1.72 -3.22 -0.65
C ARG A 140 1.77 -2.56 0.72
N ALA A 141 1.90 -1.24 0.79
CA ALA A 141 1.91 -0.51 2.05
C ALA A 141 0.62 -0.71 2.86
N PHE A 142 -0.53 -0.64 2.21
CA PHE A 142 -1.84 -0.89 2.84
C PHE A 142 -1.94 -2.33 3.37
N LEU A 143 -1.57 -3.33 2.56
CA LEU A 143 -1.65 -4.74 2.95
C LEU A 143 -0.74 -5.05 4.14
N THR A 144 0.52 -4.58 4.11
CA THR A 144 1.45 -4.74 5.25
C THR A 144 0.90 -4.13 6.53
N GLN A 145 0.26 -2.95 6.46
CA GLN A 145 -0.38 -2.34 7.63
C GLN A 145 -1.62 -3.14 8.07
N ALA A 146 -2.43 -3.63 7.14
CA ALA A 146 -3.63 -4.40 7.44
C ALA A 146 -3.33 -5.77 8.08
N GLU A 147 -2.20 -6.39 7.73
CA GLU A 147 -1.71 -7.63 8.36
C GLU A 147 -1.49 -7.48 9.87
N THR A 148 -1.07 -6.30 10.32
CA THR A 148 -0.91 -6.01 11.76
C THR A 148 -2.25 -5.98 12.51
N LEU A 149 -3.36 -5.73 11.80
CA LEU A 149 -4.71 -5.64 12.35
C LEU A 149 -5.50 -6.95 12.22
N ALA A 150 -5.23 -7.74 11.17
CA ALA A 150 -5.93 -8.98 10.87
C ALA A 150 -4.98 -10.06 10.33
N PRO A 151 -4.13 -10.67 11.19
CA PRO A 151 -3.10 -11.63 10.76
C PRO A 151 -3.67 -12.89 10.09
N ALA A 152 -4.92 -13.25 10.43
CA ALA A 152 -5.58 -14.46 9.94
C ALA A 152 -6.05 -14.35 8.47
N CYS A 153 -6.08 -13.15 7.89
CA CYS A 153 -6.58 -12.95 6.52
C CYS A 153 -5.53 -13.20 5.42
N SER A 154 -4.24 -13.31 5.78
CA SER A 154 -3.14 -13.55 4.81
C SER A 154 -2.85 -15.04 4.56
N HIS A 155 -3.48 -15.95 5.32
CA HIS A 155 -3.25 -17.41 5.20
C HIS A 155 -4.54 -18.16 4.88
N GLN A 156 -5.09 -17.99 3.69
CA GLN A 156 -6.03 -18.99 3.15
C GLN A 156 -6.17 -18.87 1.63
N GLN A 157 -5.27 -19.55 0.91
CA GLN A 157 -5.57 -20.38 -0.27
C GLN A 157 -4.27 -21.01 -0.79
N THR A 158 -3.69 -21.91 0.00
CA THR A 158 -3.00 -23.06 -0.61
C THR A 158 -4.12 -23.93 -1.19
N PRO A 159 -4.16 -24.20 -2.50
CA PRO A 159 -5.02 -25.25 -3.01
C PRO A 159 -4.53 -26.53 -2.34
N ASP A 160 -5.35 -27.09 -1.47
CA ASP A 160 -5.10 -28.42 -0.93
C ASP A 160 -5.17 -29.37 -2.13
N ALA A 161 -3.99 -29.70 -2.65
CA ALA A 161 -3.83 -30.69 -3.69
C ALA A 161 -4.24 -32.02 -3.07
N SER A 162 -5.49 -32.40 -3.27
CA SER A 162 -5.99 -33.73 -2.92
C SER A 162 -5.39 -34.73 -3.91
N PRO A 163 -4.49 -35.64 -3.50
CA PRO A 163 -4.09 -36.76 -4.34
C PRO A 163 -5.04 -37.92 -4.00
N GLY A 164 -6.19 -37.97 -4.67
CA GLY A 164 -7.01 -39.19 -4.69
C GLY A 164 -6.58 -40.03 -5.89
N GLN A 165 -5.49 -40.78 -5.76
CA GLN A 165 -5.48 -42.24 -5.67
C GLN A 165 -6.29 -42.95 -6.76
N GLU A 166 -5.53 -43.55 -7.67
CA GLU A 166 -5.93 -44.68 -8.50
C GLU A 166 -6.66 -45.74 -7.66
N ALA A 167 -7.80 -46.22 -8.17
CA ALA A 167 -8.33 -47.53 -7.82
C ALA A 167 -8.72 -48.24 -9.11
N THR A 168 -7.90 -49.24 -9.43
CA THR A 168 -8.08 -50.28 -10.43
C THR A 168 -9.38 -51.06 -10.21
N ALA A 169 -10.13 -51.27 -11.28
CA ALA A 169 -10.95 -52.46 -11.52
C ALA A 169 -11.17 -52.63 -13.03
#